data_AF-A0A838XR58-F1
#
_entry.id   AF-A0A838XR58-F1
#
_cell.length_a   1.000
_cell.length_b   1.000
_cell.length_c   1.000
_cell.angle_alpha   90.00
_cell.angle_beta   90.00
_cell.angle_gamma   90.00
#
_symmetry.space_group_name_H-M   'P 1'
#
loop_
_entity.id
_entity.type
_entity.pdbx_description
1 polymer ?
#
loop_
_entity_poly.entity_id
_entity_poly.type
_entity_poly.pdbx_seq_one_letter_code
_entity_poly.pdbx_strand_id
1 'polypeptide(L)' 'MTCSPECTRFWVSLFRNYRHAREIIEKWRIDYNLNRPHTSLDGLTPNEFATRSRMDHNVNGASL' A
#
# COMPACT_ATOMS: atom_id res chain seq x y z
N MET A 1 23.61 10.24 14.61
CA MET A 1 22.21 10.03 14.18
C MET A 1 21.52 9.10 15.18
N THR A 2 21.22 9.61 16.37
CA THR A 2 20.41 8.88 17.35
C THR A 2 19.00 9.46 17.27
N CYS A 3 18.04 8.63 16.85
CA CYS A 3 16.64 9.01 16.84
C CYS A 3 16.20 9.26 18.29
N SER A 4 15.60 10.43 18.57
CA SER A 4 15.15 10.77 19.92
C SER A 4 14.15 9.72 20.44
N PRO A 5 14.21 9.29 21.72
CA PRO A 5 13.33 8.24 22.27
C PRO A 5 11.83 8.55 22.18
N GLU A 6 11.47 9.81 21.94
CA GLU A 6 10.08 10.22 21.73
C GLU A 6 9.51 9.87 20.34
N CYS A 7 10.34 9.50 19.36
CA CYS A 7 9.88 9.13 18.01
C CYS A 7 9.18 7.76 17.95
N THR A 8 9.47 6.87 18.90
CA THR A 8 8.84 5.52 18.97
C THR A 8 7.63 5.47 19.91
N ARG A 9 7.42 6.51 20.74
CA ARG A 9 6.38 6.52 21.77
C ARG A 9 4.95 6.51 21.21
N PHE A 10 4.74 7.09 20.03
CA PHE A 10 3.42 7.12 19.40
C PHE A 10 2.99 5.78 18.80
N TRP A 11 3.93 5.05 18.18
CA TRP A 11 3.61 3.81 17.47
C TRP A 11 3.30 2.64 18.41
N VAL A 12 3.97 2.57 19.57
CA VAL A 12 3.77 1.48 20.54
C VAL A 12 2.41 1.56 21.25
N SER A 13 1.80 2.75 21.34
CA SER A 13 0.47 2.93 21.97
C SER A 13 -0.71 2.71 21.02
N LEU A 14 -0.48 2.63 19.70
CA LEU A 14 -1.57 2.53 18.72
C LEU A 14 -2.21 1.12 18.69
N PHE A 15 -1.46 0.10 19.10
CA PHE A 15 -1.87 -1.29 18.96
C PHE A 15 -1.93 -1.99 20.31
N ARG A 16 -3.08 -2.60 20.62
CA ARG A 16 -3.30 -3.36 21.85
C ARG A 16 -2.47 -4.64 21.95
N ASN A 17 -2.19 -5.28 20.81
CA ASN A 17 -1.33 -6.47 20.68
C ASN A 17 -0.97 -6.71 19.20
N TYR A 18 -0.07 -7.65 18.93
CA TYR A 18 0.39 -7.96 17.57
C TYR A 18 -0.73 -8.39 16.62
N ARG A 19 -1.72 -9.18 17.10
CA ARG A 19 -2.85 -9.61 16.27
C ARG A 19 -3.68 -8.40 15.81
N HIS A 20 -3.97 -7.49 16.74
CA HIS A 20 -4.70 -6.25 16.43
C HIS A 20 -3.93 -5.36 15.44
N ALA A 21 -2.60 -5.28 15.57
CA ALA A 21 -1.77 -4.56 14.61
C ALA A 21 -1.88 -5.14 13.20
N ARG A 22 -1.81 -6.47 13.06
CA ARG A 22 -1.97 -7.15 11.77
C ARG A 22 -3.34 -6.89 11.15
N GLU A 23 -4.41 -6.94 11.93
CA GLU A 23 -5.77 -6.67 11.45
C GLU A 23 -5.92 -5.25 10.92
N ILE A 24 -5.39 -4.26 11.65
CA ILE A 24 -5.43 -2.85 11.21
C ILE A 24 -4.60 -2.66 9.95
N ILE A 25 -3.37 -3.15 9.93
CA ILE A 25 -2.47 -3.02 8.76
C ILE A 25 -3.08 -3.69 7.53
N GLU A 26 -3.68 -4.87 7.69
CA GLU A 26 -4.30 -5.58 6.57
C GLU A 26 -5.52 -4.85 6.02
N LYS A 27 -6.37 -4.31 6.89
CA LYS A 27 -7.49 -3.46 6.47
C LYS A 27 -7.00 -2.23 5.71
N TRP A 28 -5.96 -1.56 6.21
CA TRP A 28 -5.35 -0.42 5.54
C TRP A 28 -4.74 -0.80 4.19
N ARG A 29 -4.06 -1.94 4.10
CA ARG A 29 -3.46 -2.45 2.86
C ARG A 29 -4.53 -2.65 1.79
N ILE A 30 -5.67 -3.23 2.16
CA ILE A 30 -6.80 -3.46 1.25
C ILE A 30 -7.39 -2.12 0.79
N ASP A 31 -7.72 -1.22 1.73
CA ASP A 31 -8.30 0.09 1.42
C ASP A 31 -7.40 0.93 0.51
N TYR A 32 -6.11 0.99 0.83
CA TYR A 32 -5.14 1.75 0.05
C TYR A 32 -5.00 1.23 -1.38
N ASN A 33 -4.89 -0.09 -1.55
CA ASN A 33 -4.67 -0.68 -2.86
C ASN A 33 -5.91 -0.64 -3.75
N LEU A 34 -7.12 -0.68 -3.17
CA LEU A 34 -8.36 -0.82 -3.93
C LEU A 34 -9.18 0.47 -4.07
N ASN A 35 -9.09 1.39 -3.11
CA ASN A 35 -10.05 2.50 -3.03
C ASN A 35 -9.40 3.88 -3.10
N ARG A 36 -8.07 3.99 -3.00
CA ARG A 36 -7.38 5.28 -2.96
C ARG A 36 -6.70 5.59 -4.29
N PRO A 37 -7.31 6.44 -5.13
CA PRO A 37 -6.66 6.92 -6.34
C PRO A 37 -5.49 7.84 -5.99
N HIS A 38 -4.40 7.74 -6.76
CA HIS A 38 -3.21 8.56 -6.58
C HIS A 38 -2.95 9.41 -7.82
N THR A 39 -2.74 10.71 -7.64
CA THR A 39 -2.43 11.64 -8.74
C THR A 39 -1.15 11.26 -9.48
N SER A 40 -0.15 10.71 -8.78
CA SER A 40 1.08 10.19 -9.39
C SER A 40 0.86 8.94 -10.27
N LEU A 41 -0.28 8.26 -10.12
CA LEU A 41 -0.69 7.11 -10.94
C LEU A 41 -1.78 7.52 -11.93
N ASP A 42 -1.82 8.79 -12.34
CA ASP A 42 -2.84 9.34 -13.25
C ASP A 42 -4.28 9.22 -12.70
N GLY A 43 -4.42 9.30 -11.37
CA GLY A 43 -5.70 9.14 -10.69
C GLY A 43 -6.15 7.68 -10.53
N LEU A 44 -5.30 6.70 -10.84
CA LEU A 44 -5.60 5.29 -10.62
C LEU A 44 -5.27 4.85 -9.20
N THR A 45 -5.97 3.81 -8.74
CA THR A 45 -5.57 3.06 -7.55
C THR A 45 -4.33 2.21 -7.87
N PRO A 46 -3.54 1.82 -6.84
CA PRO A 46 -2.39 0.94 -7.05
C PRO A 46 -2.75 -0.37 -7.77
N ASN A 47 -3.92 -0.95 -7.49
CA ASN A 47 -4.37 -2.18 -8.14
C ASN A 47 -4.69 -1.98 -9.63
N GLU A 48 -5.40 -0.91 -9.96
CA GLU A 48 -5.72 -0.57 -11.36
C GLU A 48 -4.46 -0.31 -12.17
N PHE A 49 -3.50 0.43 -11.60
CA PHE A 49 -2.21 0.68 -12.23
C PHE A 49 -1.44 -0.63 -12.50
N ALA A 50 -1.36 -1.52 -11.50
CA ALA A 50 -0.70 -2.82 -11.67
C ALA A 50 -1.40 -3.71 -12.70
N THR A 51 -2.73 -3.65 -12.77
CA THR A 51 -3.53 -4.40 -13.74
C THR A 51 -3.29 -3.88 -15.16
N ARG A 52 -3.30 -2.56 -15.36
CA ARG A 52 -2.98 -1.92 -16.64
C ARG A 52 -1.57 -2.29 -17.13
N SER A 53 -0.57 -2.17 -16.25
CA SER A 53 0.81 -2.55 -16.59
C SER A 53 0.93 -4.02 -17.01
N ARG A 54 0.23 -4.94 -16.32
CA ARG A 54 0.21 -6.36 -16.71
C ARG A 54 -0.43 -6.57 -18.09
N MET A 55 -1.51 -5.86 -18.39
CA MET A 55 -2.16 -5.91 -19.70
C MET A 55 -1.20 -5.40 -20.77
N ASP A 56 -0.60 -4.23 -20.59
CA ASP A 56 0.36 -3.63 -21.52
C ASP A 56 1.54 -4.58 -21.80
N HIS A 57 2.11 -5.22 -20.78
CA HIS A 57 3.17 -6.21 -20.97
C HIS A 57 2.69 -7.45 -21.74
N ASN A 58 1.46 -7.91 -21.52
CA ASN A 58 0.90 -9.07 -22.23
C ASN A 58 0.66 -8.78 -23.72
N VAL A 59 0.17 -7.59 -24.07
CA VAL A 59 -0.02 -7.22 -25.50
C VAL A 59 1.31 -7.14 -26.23
N ASN A 60 2.35 -6.60 -25.58
CA ASN A 60 3.68 -6.51 -26.17
C ASN A 60 4.36 -7.89 -26.35
N GLY A 61 4.01 -8.88 -25.52
CA GLY A 61 4.55 -10.25 -25.60
C GLY A 61 3.85 -11.15 -26.61
N ALA A 62 2.59 -10.87 -26.96
CA ALA A 62 1.82 -11.61 -27.96
C ALA A 62 2.12 -11.20 -29.42
N SER A 63 2.98 -10.20 -29.62
CA SER A 63 3.35 -9.65 -30.93
C SER A 63 4.74 -10.08 -31.41
N LEU A 64 5.32 -11.16 -30.86
CA LEU A 64 6.58 -11.78 -31.31
C LEU A 64 6.37 -13.21 -31.79
#